data_AF-A0A9C7PKN9-F1
#
_entry.id   AF-A0A9C7PKN9-F1
#
_cell.length_a   1.000
_cell.length_b   1.000
_cell.length_c   1.000
_cell.angle_alpha   90.00
_cell.angle_beta   90.00
_cell.angle_gamma   90.00
#
_symmetry.space_group_name_H-M   'P 1'
#
loop_
_entity.id
_entity.type
_entity.pdbx_description
1 polymer ?
#
loop_
_entity_poly.entity_id
_entity_poly.type
_entity_poly.pdbx_seq_one_letter_code
_entity_poly.pdbx_strand_id
1 'polypeptide(L)'
;MVLLDGIYEPMLEKLKAQGGYLCNEEEKAALRNTLWDEELHLNTAIVAQPPEKIAQMAGLSIPEETTFFIVPEEGWGPEHPFSGEKLSVIMALYRARDIDHAIELTQNIQAYQGQGHSCGIYSSSDENIMKLAENTYTSA
;
A
#
# COMPACT_ATOMS: atom_id res chain seq x y z
N MET A 1 2.15 -1.29 -2.69
CA MET A 1 2.45 -1.73 -4.07
C MET A 1 2.86 -0.51 -4.88
N VAL A 2 3.96 -0.61 -5.62
CA VAL A 2 4.46 0.47 -6.50
C VAL A 2 4.34 -0.02 -7.93
N LEU A 3 3.67 0.74 -8.80
CA LEU A 3 3.46 0.40 -10.20
C LEU A 3 4.10 1.44 -11.11
N LEU A 4 4.76 0.99 -12.18
CA LEU A 4 5.23 1.88 -13.23
C LEU A 4 4.03 2.49 -13.98
N ASP A 5 4.18 3.75 -14.42
CA ASP A 5 3.12 4.53 -15.04
C ASP A 5 2.43 3.81 -16.20
N GLY A 6 3.23 3.18 -17.08
CA GLY A 6 2.72 2.46 -18.26
C GLY A 6 1.84 1.23 -17.94
N ILE A 7 1.83 0.74 -16.70
CA ILE A 7 0.97 -0.39 -16.27
C ILE A 7 -0.01 -0.03 -15.15
N TYR A 8 -0.03 1.24 -14.70
CA TYR A 8 -0.82 1.64 -13.54
C TYR A 8 -2.32 1.40 -13.77
N GLU A 9 -2.90 1.97 -14.84
CA GLU A 9 -4.34 1.83 -15.12
C GLU A 9 -4.74 0.37 -15.41
N PRO A 10 -4.03 -0.36 -16.31
CA PRO A 10 -4.39 -1.76 -16.59
C PRO A 10 -4.30 -2.68 -15.36
N MET A 11 -3.35 -2.42 -14.45
CA MET A 11 -3.20 -3.21 -13.23
C MET A 11 -4.24 -2.82 -12.18
N LEU A 12 -4.58 -1.54 -12.05
CA LEU A 12 -5.65 -1.07 -11.16
C LEU A 12 -6.98 -1.75 -11.49
N GLU A 13 -7.33 -1.83 -12.77
CA GLU A 13 -8.56 -2.52 -13.20
C GLU A 13 -8.52 -4.03 -12.89
N LYS A 14 -7.34 -4.67 -13.01
CA LYS A 14 -7.17 -6.08 -12.59
C LYS A 14 -7.32 -6.26 -11.08
N LEU A 15 -6.78 -5.34 -10.28
CA LEU A 15 -6.92 -5.37 -8.82
C LEU A 15 -8.39 -5.23 -8.41
N LYS A 16 -9.11 -4.28 -9.02
CA LYS A 16 -10.55 -4.11 -8.80
C LYS A 16 -11.34 -5.36 -9.18
N ALA A 17 -11.01 -5.99 -10.31
CA ALA A 17 -11.61 -7.26 -10.73
C ALA A 17 -11.30 -8.46 -9.80
N GLN A 18 -10.36 -8.33 -8.86
CA GLN A 18 -10.06 -9.33 -7.82
C GLN A 18 -10.65 -8.95 -6.45
N GLY A 19 -11.55 -7.97 -6.39
CA GLY A 19 -12.21 -7.51 -5.16
C GLY A 19 -11.52 -6.33 -4.48
N GLY A 20 -10.59 -5.64 -5.16
CA GLY A 20 -9.96 -4.43 -4.63
C GLY A 20 -10.89 -3.21 -4.68
N TYR A 21 -11.20 -2.64 -3.52
CA TYR A 21 -11.99 -1.40 -3.42
C TYR A 21 -11.07 -0.17 -3.44
N LEU A 22 -11.17 0.65 -4.49
CA LEU A 22 -10.40 1.88 -4.62
C LEU A 22 -11.01 2.99 -3.76
N CYS A 23 -10.28 3.42 -2.73
CA CYS A 23 -10.72 4.48 -1.84
C CYS A 23 -10.54 5.85 -2.50
N ASN A 24 -11.54 6.71 -2.35
CA ASN A 24 -11.39 8.15 -2.58
C ASN A 24 -10.74 8.84 -1.36
N GLU A 25 -10.50 10.15 -1.45
CA GLU A 25 -9.83 10.92 -0.38
C GLU A 25 -10.62 10.96 0.95
N GLU A 26 -11.95 11.03 0.89
CA GLU A 26 -12.79 11.02 2.10
C GLU A 26 -12.74 9.65 2.79
N GLU A 27 -12.79 8.58 2.00
CA GLU A 27 -12.71 7.19 2.49
C GLU A 27 -11.31 6.88 3.03
N LYS A 28 -10.26 7.37 2.37
CA LYS A 28 -8.87 7.30 2.85
C LYS A 28 -8.74 7.97 4.21
N ALA A 29 -9.32 9.16 4.39
CA ALA A 29 -9.30 9.87 5.67
C ALA A 29 -10.08 9.10 6.76
N ALA A 30 -11.25 8.54 6.43
CA ALA A 30 -12.03 7.71 7.35
C ALA A 30 -11.25 6.45 7.79
N LEU A 31 -10.61 5.76 6.84
CA LEU A 31 -9.73 4.63 7.13
C LEU A 31 -8.55 5.05 8.01
N ARG A 32 -7.88 6.18 7.73
CA ARG A 32 -6.77 6.67 8.55
C ARG A 32 -7.19 6.83 10.01
N ASN A 33 -8.32 7.49 10.24
CA ASN A 33 -8.83 7.75 11.60
C ASN A 33 -9.31 6.48 12.31
N THR A 34 -9.56 5.41 11.57
CA THR A 34 -9.93 4.10 12.12
C THR A 34 -8.70 3.27 12.46
N LEU A 35 -7.65 3.37 11.62
CA LEU A 35 -6.44 2.57 11.69
C LEU A 35 -5.49 3.04 12.79
N TRP A 36 -5.39 4.35 12.97
CA TRP A 36 -4.42 4.96 13.88
C TRP A 36 -5.08 5.99 14.79
N ASP A 37 -4.54 6.14 16.00
CA ASP A 37 -4.86 7.26 16.88
C ASP A 37 -4.12 8.55 16.49
N GLU A 38 -4.29 9.61 17.28
CA GLU A 38 -3.61 10.90 17.07
C GLU A 38 -2.08 10.80 17.19
N GLU A 39 -1.56 9.81 17.91
CA GLU A 39 -0.14 9.55 18.11
C GLU A 39 0.43 8.54 17.09
N LEU A 40 -0.38 8.12 16.11
CA LEU A 40 -0.06 7.11 15.10
C LEU A 40 0.17 5.69 15.65
N HIS A 41 -0.38 5.36 16.82
CA HIS A 41 -0.44 3.98 17.27
C HIS A 41 -1.51 3.20 16.53
N LEU A 42 -1.16 2.01 16.05
CA LEU A 42 -2.08 1.13 15.33
C LEU A 42 -3.20 0.63 16.23
N ASN A 43 -4.43 0.79 15.79
CA ASN A 43 -5.62 0.27 16.45
C ASN A 43 -5.67 -1.26 16.35
N THR A 44 -5.41 -1.95 17.45
CA THR A 44 -5.37 -3.42 17.49
C THR A 44 -6.70 -4.09 17.14
N ALA A 45 -7.83 -3.38 17.26
CA ALA A 45 -9.15 -3.92 16.93
C ALA A 45 -9.33 -4.19 15.42
N ILE A 46 -8.51 -3.58 14.56
CA ILE A 46 -8.56 -3.73 13.10
C ILE A 46 -7.69 -4.89 12.61
N VAL A 47 -6.75 -5.35 13.43
CA VAL A 47 -5.70 -6.29 13.01
C VAL A 47 -6.35 -7.59 12.58
N ALA A 48 -5.96 -8.07 11.41
CA ALA A 48 -6.46 -9.30 10.78
C ALA A 48 -8.01 -9.37 10.67
N GLN A 49 -8.70 -8.22 10.58
CA GLN A 49 -10.15 -8.18 10.37
C GLN A 49 -10.52 -8.21 8.88
N PRO A 50 -11.71 -8.75 8.54
CA PRO A 50 -12.23 -8.72 7.18
C PRO A 50 -12.56 -7.29 6.73
N PRO A 51 -12.61 -7.04 5.41
CA PRO A 51 -12.84 -5.69 4.86
C PRO A 51 -14.18 -5.10 5.30
N GLU A 52 -15.24 -5.92 5.40
CA GLU A 52 -16.56 -5.51 5.90
C GLU A 52 -16.52 -4.91 7.30
N LYS A 53 -15.76 -5.53 8.21
CA LYS A 53 -15.64 -5.05 9.59
C LYS A 53 -14.83 -3.76 9.67
N ILE A 54 -13.75 -3.66 8.87
CA ILE A 54 -12.97 -2.43 8.76
C ILE A 54 -13.83 -1.29 8.20
N ALA A 55 -14.61 -1.55 7.13
CA ALA A 55 -15.54 -0.58 6.56
C ALA A 55 -16.59 -0.14 7.59
N GLN A 56 -17.18 -1.07 8.34
CA GLN A 56 -18.14 -0.74 9.40
C GLN A 56 -17.52 0.17 10.47
N MET A 57 -16.30 -0.13 10.92
CA MET A 57 -15.57 0.70 11.88
C MET A 57 -15.26 2.10 11.34
N ALA A 58 -14.98 2.19 10.03
CA ALA A 58 -14.71 3.45 9.34
C ALA A 58 -15.97 4.19 8.86
N GLY A 59 -17.17 3.63 9.07
CA GLY A 59 -18.43 4.20 8.58
C GLY A 59 -18.58 4.18 7.06
N LEU A 60 -17.90 3.26 6.38
CA LEU A 60 -17.92 3.11 4.92
C LEU A 60 -18.95 2.07 4.48
N SER A 61 -19.49 2.27 3.28
CA SER A 61 -20.29 1.27 2.57
C SER A 61 -19.47 0.74 1.41
N ILE A 62 -19.23 -0.57 1.39
CA ILE A 62 -18.45 -1.25 0.36
C ILE A 62 -19.29 -2.34 -0.30
N PRO A 63 -18.99 -2.72 -1.56
CA PRO A 63 -19.58 -3.90 -2.19
C PRO A 63 -19.25 -5.19 -1.44
N GLU A 64 -20.16 -6.17 -1.47
CA GLU A 64 -20.03 -7.45 -0.75
C GLU A 64 -18.84 -8.29 -1.24
N GLU A 65 -18.48 -8.15 -2.51
CA GLU A 65 -17.34 -8.83 -3.15
C GLU A 65 -15.97 -8.24 -2.78
N THR A 66 -15.93 -7.18 -1.96
CA THR A 66 -14.68 -6.53 -1.57
C THR A 66 -13.83 -7.47 -0.72
N THR A 67 -12.57 -7.66 -1.12
CA THR A 67 -11.60 -8.51 -0.42
C THR A 67 -10.46 -7.71 0.23
N PHE A 68 -10.15 -6.52 -0.28
CA PHE A 68 -9.15 -5.60 0.27
C PHE A 68 -9.39 -4.16 -0.19
N PHE A 69 -8.82 -3.19 0.53
CA PHE A 69 -8.82 -1.77 0.14
C PHE A 69 -7.56 -1.39 -0.62
N ILE A 70 -7.72 -0.54 -1.62
CA ILE A 70 -6.65 0.11 -2.38
C ILE A 70 -6.66 1.58 -1.99
N VAL A 71 -5.55 2.07 -1.43
CA VAL A 71 -5.39 3.46 -1.00
C VAL A 71 -4.29 4.11 -1.84
N PRO A 72 -4.62 5.03 -2.75
CA PRO A 72 -3.62 5.81 -3.47
C PRO A 72 -2.75 6.62 -2.50
N GLU A 73 -1.44 6.60 -2.71
CA GLU A 73 -0.48 7.31 -1.87
C GLU A 73 0.67 7.85 -2.72
N GLU A 74 1.18 9.02 -2.32
CA GLU A 74 2.23 9.74 -3.05
C GLU A 74 3.51 9.96 -2.23
N GLY A 75 3.45 9.75 -0.91
CA GLY A 75 4.57 10.00 0.00
C GLY A 75 4.76 8.92 1.05
N TRP A 76 5.69 9.17 1.97
CA TRP A 76 6.07 8.24 3.04
C TRP A 76 6.28 8.98 4.35
N GLY A 77 6.33 8.25 5.46
CA GLY A 77 6.56 8.83 6.77
C GLY A 77 5.29 9.09 7.58
N PRO A 78 5.41 9.77 8.74
CA PRO A 78 4.29 10.03 9.63
C PRO A 78 3.14 10.83 9.00
N GLU A 79 3.45 11.68 8.01
CA GLU A 79 2.45 12.44 7.24
C GLU A 79 1.68 11.56 6.25
N HIS A 80 2.23 10.37 5.91
CA HIS A 80 1.65 9.39 5.01
C HIS A 80 1.57 8.00 5.70
N PRO A 81 0.72 7.83 6.71
CA PRO A 81 0.73 6.64 7.57
C PRO A 81 0.46 5.32 6.82
N PHE A 82 -0.25 5.37 5.68
CA PHE A 82 -0.46 4.19 4.83
C PHE A 82 0.84 3.65 4.19
N SER A 83 1.92 4.43 4.16
CA SER A 83 3.26 3.97 3.80
C SER A 83 3.83 2.95 4.81
N GLY A 84 3.42 3.03 6.08
CA GLY A 84 3.88 2.13 7.15
C GLY A 84 3.16 0.78 7.17
N GLU A 85 3.43 0.01 8.22
CA GLU A 85 2.80 -1.29 8.45
C GLU A 85 1.34 -1.11 8.91
N LYS A 86 0.43 -1.93 8.37
CA LYS A 86 -1.02 -1.80 8.61
C LYS A 86 -1.66 -3.03 9.25
N LEU A 87 -1.00 -4.20 9.18
CA LEU A 87 -1.47 -5.50 9.70
C LEU A 87 -2.96 -5.82 9.38
N SER A 88 -3.43 -5.37 8.22
CA SER A 88 -4.83 -5.43 7.79
C SER A 88 -4.91 -5.55 6.26
N VAL A 89 -6.11 -5.80 5.74
CA VAL A 89 -6.39 -5.97 4.30
C VAL A 89 -6.45 -4.62 3.56
N ILE A 90 -5.47 -3.75 3.80
CA ILE A 90 -5.34 -2.42 3.20
C ILE A 90 -3.99 -2.32 2.49
N MET A 91 -4.04 -2.03 1.20
CA MET A 91 -2.86 -1.91 0.33
C MET A 91 -2.71 -0.46 -0.14
N ALA A 92 -1.60 0.18 0.23
CA ALA A 92 -1.20 1.45 -0.37
C ALA A 92 -0.74 1.22 -1.82
N LEU A 93 -1.15 2.09 -2.75
CA LEU A 93 -0.84 2.01 -4.17
C LEU A 93 -0.13 3.29 -4.64
N TYR A 94 1.08 3.12 -5.17
CA TYR A 94 1.93 4.21 -5.64
C TYR A 94 2.13 4.13 -7.15
N ARG A 95 2.29 5.30 -7.77
CA ARG A 95 2.61 5.44 -9.20
C ARG A 95 4.05 5.91 -9.36
N ALA A 96 4.89 5.09 -9.99
CA ALA A 96 6.28 5.40 -10.28
C ALA A 96 6.47 5.78 -11.75
N ARG A 97 7.41 6.69 -12.03
CA ARG A 97 7.66 7.19 -13.39
C ARG A 97 8.52 6.20 -14.18
N ASP A 98 9.44 5.55 -13.47
CA ASP A 98 10.43 4.60 -13.97
C ASP A 98 10.90 3.71 -12.80
N ILE A 99 11.82 2.78 -13.11
CA ILE A 99 12.37 1.85 -12.13
C ILE A 99 13.16 2.55 -11.02
N ASP A 100 13.83 3.68 -11.32
CA ASP A 100 14.60 4.44 -10.32
C ASP A 100 13.67 5.08 -9.29
N HIS A 101 12.60 5.72 -9.75
CA HIS A 101 11.57 6.27 -8.87
C HIS A 101 10.88 5.16 -8.04
N ALA A 102 10.66 3.98 -8.62
CA ALA A 102 10.09 2.86 -7.87
C ALA A 102 11.01 2.34 -6.74
N ILE A 103 12.32 2.28 -7.00
CA ILE A 103 13.34 1.93 -6.01
C ILE A 103 13.41 3.01 -4.93
N GLU A 104 13.43 4.30 -5.31
CA GLU A 104 13.43 5.43 -4.38
C GLU A 104 12.23 5.37 -3.43
N LEU A 105 11.01 5.17 -3.97
CA LEU A 105 9.80 4.98 -3.16
C LEU A 105 9.96 3.80 -2.20
N THR A 106 10.43 2.66 -2.70
CA THR A 106 10.60 1.44 -1.88
C THR A 106 11.60 1.66 -0.74
N GLN A 107 12.75 2.26 -1.01
CA GLN A 107 13.77 2.57 0.00
C GLN A 107 13.22 3.49 1.08
N ASN A 108 12.55 4.58 0.69
CA ASN A 108 12.04 5.56 1.64
C ASN A 108 10.90 5.02 2.50
N ILE A 109 10.01 4.22 1.90
CA ILE A 109 8.95 3.51 2.65
C ILE A 109 9.57 2.56 3.68
N GLN A 110 10.57 1.77 3.29
CA GLN A 110 11.25 0.84 4.21
C GLN A 110 12.04 1.59 5.30
N ALA A 111 12.72 2.68 4.95
CA ALA A 111 13.45 3.50 5.91
C ALA A 111 12.54 4.10 6.98
N TYR A 112 11.29 4.42 6.62
CA TYR A 112 10.28 4.82 7.59
C TYR A 112 9.83 3.64 8.46
N GLN A 113 9.45 2.51 7.85
CA GLN A 113 9.06 1.30 8.57
C GLN A 113 9.32 0.05 7.73
N GLY A 114 10.11 -0.90 8.26
CA GLY A 114 10.42 -2.17 7.59
C GLY A 114 11.83 -2.26 6.98
N GLN A 115 12.76 -1.40 7.38
CA GLN A 115 14.15 -1.47 6.95
C GLN A 115 14.75 -2.84 7.28
N GLY A 116 15.37 -3.49 6.29
CA GLY A 116 15.95 -4.80 6.47
C GLY A 116 14.93 -5.95 6.53
N HIS A 117 13.64 -5.73 6.28
CA HIS A 117 12.66 -6.82 6.20
C HIS A 117 12.65 -7.47 4.82
N SER A 118 11.73 -7.07 3.94
CA SER A 118 11.55 -7.74 2.64
C SER A 118 11.01 -6.77 1.59
N CYS A 119 11.33 -7.03 0.33
CA CYS A 119 10.67 -6.48 -0.84
C CYS A 119 10.56 -7.55 -1.92
N GLY A 120 9.67 -7.34 -2.88
CA GLY A 120 9.53 -8.21 -4.04
C GLY A 120 9.32 -7.39 -5.30
N ILE A 121 9.73 -7.94 -6.43
CA ILE A 121 9.56 -7.36 -7.76
C ILE A 121 8.90 -8.38 -8.68
N TYR A 122 7.93 -7.90 -9.47
CA TYR A 122 7.41 -8.64 -10.61
C TYR A 122 7.86 -7.93 -11.88
N SER A 123 8.81 -8.54 -12.60
CA SER A 123 9.40 -8.00 -13.82
C SER A 123 9.87 -9.16 -14.70
N SER A 124 9.80 -8.98 -16.03
CA SER A 124 10.43 -9.87 -17.00
C SER A 124 11.78 -9.33 -17.51
N SER A 125 12.23 -8.19 -16.99
CA SER A 125 13.54 -7.60 -17.29
C SER A 125 14.52 -7.94 -16.16
N ASP A 126 15.53 -8.73 -16.50
CA ASP A 126 16.62 -9.08 -15.58
C ASP A 126 17.36 -7.83 -15.08
N GLU A 127 17.52 -6.82 -15.94
CA GLU A 127 18.13 -5.55 -15.56
C GLU A 127 17.34 -4.87 -14.43
N ASN A 128 16.02 -4.77 -14.55
CA ASN A 128 15.19 -4.17 -13.51
C ASN A 128 15.21 -4.98 -12.21
N ILE A 129 15.24 -6.32 -12.33
CA ILE A 129 15.33 -7.22 -11.17
C ILE A 129 16.64 -7.00 -10.43
N MET A 130 17.76 -7.00 -11.14
CA MET A 130 19.08 -6.77 -10.57
C MET A 130 19.19 -5.38 -9.97
N LYS A 131 18.66 -4.37 -10.66
CA LYS A 131 18.66 -2.99 -10.18
C LYS A 131 17.93 -2.84 -8.86
N LEU A 132 16.77 -3.48 -8.69
CA LEU A 132 16.08 -3.50 -7.41
C LEU A 132 16.92 -4.22 -6.34
N ALA A 133 17.41 -5.43 -6.65
CA ALA A 133 18.19 -6.24 -5.71
C ALA A 133 19.46 -5.53 -5.19
N GLU A 134 20.15 -4.78 -6.05
CA GLU A 134 21.37 -4.05 -5.70
C GLU A 134 21.09 -2.76 -4.91
N ASN A 135 19.89 -2.20 -5.04
CA ASN A 135 19.55 -0.89 -4.51
C ASN A 135 18.45 -0.93 -3.44
N THR A 136 18.03 -2.08 -2.94
CA THR A 136 17.13 -2.16 -1.78
C THR A 136 17.83 -2.79 -0.58
N TYR A 137 17.64 -2.19 0.61
CA TYR A 137 18.26 -2.64 1.85
C TYR A 137 17.34 -3.60 2.61
N THR A 138 17.16 -4.80 2.06
CA THR A 138 16.34 -5.87 2.66
C THR A 138 17.19 -7.05 3.09
N SER A 139 16.75 -7.80 4.10
CA SER A 139 17.40 -9.09 4.40
C SER A 139 17.00 -10.12 3.34
N ALA A 140 17.98 -10.88 2.89
CA ALA A 140 17.83 -11.99 1.94
C ALA A 140 17.52 -13.30 2.68
#